data_AF-A0A852R9W8-F1
#
_entry.id   AF-A0A852R9W8-F1
#
_cell.length_a   1.000
_cell.length_b   1.000
_cell.length_c   1.000
_cell.angle_alpha   90.00
_cell.angle_beta   90.00
_cell.angle_gamma   90.00
#
_symmetry.space_group_name_H-M   'P 1'
#
loop_
_entity.id
_entity.type
_entity.pdbx_description
1 polymer ?
#
loop_
_entity_poly.entity_id
_entity_poly.type
_entity_poly.pdbx_seq_one_letter_code
_entity_poly.pdbx_strand_id
1 'polypeptide(L)' 'MLSDSFRRLPSYVQQGVLDYLDEEIRIGFQKSEDAAADEKTTPEGARQLADGIVRSLALRNSFTGESVSSPRDLGIGKRQ' A
#
# COMPACT_ATOMS: atom_id res chain seq x y z
N MET A 1 -15.62 -8.95 12.12
CA MET A 1 -14.21 -8.62 11.80
C MET A 1 -14.20 -7.46 10.80
N LEU A 2 -13.11 -6.69 10.68
CA LEU A 2 -13.06 -5.51 9.79
C LEU A 2 -13.40 -5.89 8.33
N SER A 3 -12.94 -7.06 7.90
CA SER A 3 -13.29 -7.71 6.63
C SER A 3 -14.78 -7.96 6.44
N ASP A 4 -15.51 -8.41 7.47
CA ASP A 4 -16.96 -8.66 7.38
C ASP A 4 -17.76 -7.37 7.17
N SER A 5 -17.35 -6.29 7.85
CA SER A 5 -17.97 -4.98 7.68
C SER A 5 -17.66 -4.40 6.29
N PHE A 6 -16.43 -4.57 5.83
CA PHE A 6 -16.01 -4.14 4.50
C PHE A 6 -16.77 -4.87 3.38
N ARG A 7 -16.96 -6.19 3.51
CA ARG A 7 -17.73 -7.03 2.57
C ARG A 7 -19.21 -6.65 2.44
N ARG A 8 -19.77 -5.93 3.43
CA ARG A 8 -21.16 -5.44 3.39
C ARG A 8 -21.32 -4.16 2.57
N LEU A 9 -20.23 -3.47 2.24
CA LEU A 9 -20.27 -2.29 1.39
C LEU A 9 -20.63 -2.69 -0.05
N PRO A 10 -21.18 -1.77 -0.85
CA PRO A 10 -21.34 -2.03 -2.29
C PRO A 10 -20.01 -2.36 -2.96
N SER A 11 -20.03 -3.21 -3.97
CA SER A 11 -18.82 -3.66 -4.68
C SER A 11 -17.96 -2.51 -5.21
N TYR A 12 -18.58 -1.46 -5.75
CA TYR A 12 -17.87 -0.28 -6.25
C TYR A 12 -17.16 0.51 -5.14
N VAL A 13 -17.69 0.50 -3.90
CA VAL A 13 -17.04 1.12 -2.74
C VAL A 13 -15.88 0.26 -2.28
N GLN A 14 -16.06 -1.06 -2.24
CA GLN A 14 -14.98 -1.99 -1.91
C GLN A 14 -13.82 -1.84 -2.89
N GLN A 15 -14.11 -1.86 -4.19
CA GLN A 15 -13.12 -1.66 -5.25
C GLN A 15 -12.44 -0.30 -5.12
N GLY A 16 -13.20 0.80 -4.99
CA GLY A 16 -12.60 2.13 -4.85
C GLY A 16 -11.66 2.27 -3.64
N VAL A 17 -11.98 1.63 -2.50
CA VAL A 17 -11.09 1.61 -1.33
C VAL A 17 -9.83 0.80 -1.61
N LEU A 18 -9.95 -0.37 -2.23
CA LEU A 18 -8.79 -1.20 -2.56
C LEU A 18 -7.91 -0.52 -3.60
N ASP A 19 -8.49 0.06 -4.64
CA ASP A 19 -7.78 0.81 -5.69
C ASP A 19 -7.00 1.99 -5.10
N TYR A 20 -7.61 2.72 -4.16
CA TYR A 20 -6.94 3.82 -3.47
C TYR A 20 -5.77 3.35 -2.60
N LEU A 21 -5.95 2.25 -1.86
CA LEU A 21 -4.87 1.67 -1.06
C LEU A 21 -3.73 1.15 -1.93
N ASP A 22 -4.07 0.50 -3.03
CA ASP A 22 -3.13 -0.02 -4.02
C ASP A 22 -2.30 1.11 -4.64
N GLU A 23 -2.92 2.25 -4.93
CA GLU A 23 -2.24 3.45 -5.42
C GLU A 23 -1.33 4.09 -4.35
N GLU A 24 -1.80 4.22 -3.10
CA GLU A 24 -0.98 4.72 -1.99
C GLU A 24 0.26 3.84 -1.75
N ILE A 25 0.10 2.51 -1.81
CA ILE A 25 1.20 1.55 -1.71
C ILE A 25 2.18 1.77 -2.87
N ARG A 26 1.68 1.87 -4.11
CA ARG A 26 2.51 2.12 -5.30
C ARG A 26 3.33 3.39 -5.17
N ILE A 27 2.69 4.50 -4.81
CA ILE A 27 3.34 5.81 -4.63
C ILE A 27 4.35 5.76 -3.50
N GLY A 28 4.00 5.12 -2.37
CA GLY A 28 4.89 4.98 -1.22
C GLY A 28 6.17 4.24 -1.58
N PHE A 29 6.07 3.11 -2.29
CA PHE A 29 7.25 2.37 -2.76
C PHE A 29 8.08 3.17 -3.75
N GLN A 30 7.47 3.83 -4.75
CA GLN A 30 8.20 4.68 -5.68
C GLN A 30 8.97 5.79 -4.95
N LYS A 31 8.32 6.46 -4.00
CA LYS A 31 8.97 7.49 -3.17
C LYS A 31 10.09 6.93 -2.31
N SER A 32 9.93 5.70 -1.80
CA SER A 32 10.99 5.02 -1.04
C SER A 32 12.19 4.67 -1.91
N GLU A 33 11.98 4.27 -3.17
CA GLU A 33 13.05 4.02 -4.13
C GLU A 33 13.77 5.32 -4.50
N ASP A 34 13.01 6.39 -4.79
CA ASP A 34 13.55 7.72 -5.09
C ASP A 34 14.35 8.27 -3.89
N ALA A 35 13.83 8.09 -2.67
CA ALA A 35 14.48 8.49 -1.43
C ALA A 35 15.77 7.70 -1.14
N ALA A 36 15.82 6.42 -1.52
CA ALA A 36 17.04 5.62 -1.42
C ALA A 36 18.11 6.04 -2.43
N ALA A 37 17.70 6.61 -3.57
CA ALA A 37 18.59 7.17 -4.58
C ALA A 37 19.05 8.61 -4.27
N ASP A 38 18.35 9.32 -3.38
CA ASP A 38 18.68 10.69 -2.95
C ASP A 38 19.52 10.71 -1.67
N GLU A 39 20.77 11.19 -1.77
CA GLU A 39 21.70 11.35 -0.64
C GLU A 39 21.20 12.33 0.45
N LYS A 40 20.15 13.11 0.18
CA LYS A 40 19.58 14.08 1.12
C LYS A 40 18.43 13.53 1.96
N THR A 41 17.95 12.32 1.68
CA THR A 41 16.86 11.74 2.48
C THR A 41 17.33 11.49 3.90
N THR A 42 16.64 12.10 4.87
CA THR A 42 16.93 11.83 6.28
C THR A 42 16.41 10.45 6.68
N PRO A 43 17.07 9.77 7.63
CA PRO A 43 16.56 8.50 8.17
C PRO A 43 15.13 8.60 8.70
N GLU A 44 14.74 9.75 9.24
CA GLU A 44 13.39 10.02 9.72
C GLU A 44 12.37 10.05 8.57
N GLY A 45 12.70 10.71 7.46
CA GLY A 45 11.85 10.74 6.26
C GLY A 45 11.68 9.34 5.63
N ALA A 46 12.77 8.56 5.58
CA ALA A 46 12.71 7.17 5.12
C ALA A 46 11.80 6.30 6.01
N ARG A 47 11.86 6.46 7.34
CA ARG A 47 10.98 5.76 8.28
C ARG A 47 9.52 6.15 8.10
N GLN A 48 9.22 7.44 7.93
CA GLN A 48 7.85 7.90 7.69
C GLN A 48 7.25 7.32 6.42
N LEU A 49 8.05 7.20 5.35
CA LEU A 49 7.64 6.53 4.11
C LEU A 49 7.36 5.05 4.34
N ALA A 50 8.28 4.33 5.00
CA ALA A 50 8.12 2.91 5.31
C ALA A 50 6.86 2.65 6.17
N ASP A 51 6.64 3.47 7.20
CA ASP A 51 5.46 3.35 8.06
C ASP A 51 4.15 3.60 7.30
N GLY A 52 4.16 4.54 6.35
CA GLY A 52 3.01 4.80 5.46
C GLY A 52 2.66 3.57 4.63
N ILE A 53 3.66 2.97 3.99
CA ILE A 53 3.51 1.75 3.20
C ILE A 53 2.97 0.60 4.05
N VAL A 54 3.56 0.36 5.23
CA VAL A 54 3.17 -0.72 6.13
C VAL A 54 1.72 -0.55 6.60
N ARG A 55 1.30 0.67 6.93
CA ARG A 55 -0.10 0.94 7.32
C ARG A 55 -1.07 0.64 6.19
N SER A 56 -0.78 1.07 4.96
CA SER A 56 -1.65 0.82 3.81
C SER A 56 -1.74 -0.67 3.47
N LEU A 57 -0.62 -1.40 3.51
CA LEU A 57 -0.60 -2.86 3.35
C LEU A 57 -1.39 -3.58 4.44
N ALA A 58 -1.19 -3.20 5.70
CA ALA A 58 -1.91 -3.80 6.83
C ALA A 58 -3.43 -3.58 6.71
N LEU A 59 -3.84 -2.38 6.30
CA LEU A 59 -5.25 -2.06 6.11
C LEU A 59 -5.85 -2.86 4.95
N ARG A 60 -5.16 -2.93 3.81
CA ARG A 60 -5.57 -3.76 2.67
C ARG A 60 -5.73 -5.24 3.06
N ASN A 61 -4.72 -5.80 3.71
CA ASN A 61 -4.72 -7.18 4.19
C ASN A 61 -5.86 -7.45 5.18
N SER A 62 -6.18 -6.47 6.04
CA SER A 62 -7.31 -6.59 6.97
C SER A 62 -8.68 -6.60 6.28
N PHE A 63 -8.80 -5.99 5.09
CA PHE A 63 -10.02 -5.99 4.29
C PHE A 63 -10.17 -7.26 3.44
N THR A 64 -9.09 -7.71 2.81
CA THR A 64 -9.12 -8.86 1.89
C THR A 64 -8.90 -10.21 2.59
N GLY A 65 -8.19 -10.21 3.72
CA GLY A 65 -7.69 -11.42 4.38
C GLY A 65 -6.43 -11.99 3.72
N GLU A 66 -5.82 -11.26 2.79
CA GLU A 66 -4.59 -11.65 2.11
C GLU A 66 -3.35 -11.27 2.93
N SER A 67 -2.20 -11.83 2.57
CA SER A 67 -0.89 -11.49 3.16
C SER A 67 0.02 -10.88 2.11
N VAL A 68 -0.34 -9.68 1.66
CA VAL A 68 0.45 -8.90 0.70
C VAL A 68 1.57 -8.19 1.45
N SER A 69 2.79 -8.30 0.93
CA SER A 69 4.00 -7.73 1.53
C SER A 69 4.69 -6.70 0.63
N SER A 70 4.39 -6.72 -0.67
CA SER A 70 5.02 -5.86 -1.67
C SER A 70 4.05 -5.49 -2.81
N PRO A 71 4.35 -4.43 -3.59
CA PRO A 71 3.56 -4.05 -4.76
C PRO A 71 3.52 -5.16 -5.83
N ARG A 72 4.56 -5.99 -5.90
CA ARG A 72 4.61 -7.13 -6.84
C ARG A 72 3.53 -8.16 -6.55
N ASP A 73 3.23 -8.38 -5.28
CA ASP A 73 2.15 -9.28 -4.84
C ASP A 73 0.78 -8.78 -5.32
N LEU A 74 0.67 -7.47 -5.57
CA LEU A 74 -0.52 -6.79 -6.10
C LEU A 74 -0.55 -6.74 -7.63
N GLY A 75 0.49 -7.22 -8.32
CA GLY A 75 0.67 -6.98 -9.75
C GLY A 75 0.98 -5.51 -10.09
N ILE A 76 1.35 -4.72 -9.08
CA ILE A 76 1.64 -3.28 -9.18
C ILE A 76 3.16 -3.12 -9.24
N GLY A 77 3.68 -2.96 -10.45
CA GLY A 77 5.12 -2.82 -10.68
C GLY A 77 5.44 -3.11 -12.14
N LYS A 78 6.43 -2.40 -12.70
CA LYS A 78 6.77 -2.47 -14.13
C LYS A 78 6.87 -3.92 -14.62
N ARG A 79 5.98 -4.32 -15.54
CA ARG A 79 6.34 -5.32 -16.55
C ARG A 79 7.53 -4.71 -17.30
N GLN A 80 8.69 -5.35 -17.20
CA GLN A 80 9.80 -5.05 -18.08
C GLN A 80 9.39 -5.23 -19.54
#